data_AF-A0A947F786-F1
#
_entry.id   AF-A0A947F786-F1
#
_cell.length_a   1.000
_cell.length_b   1.000
_cell.length_c   1.000
_cell.angle_alpha   90.00
_cell.angle_beta   90.00
_cell.angle_gamma   90.00
#
_symmetry.space_group_name_H-M   'P 1'
#
loop_
_entity.id
_entity.type
_entity.pdbx_description
1 polymer ?
#
loop_
_entity_poly.entity_id
_entity_poly.type
_entity_poly.pdbx_seq_one_letter_code
_entity_poly.pdbx_strand_id
1 'polypeptide(L)'
;TTLCRQLIRKFAYHEEIETHLILDPFFSDTTEFLATVFKMLTGDKPANGSNDWQIKESIKKYLFHKGVDEKKTVILIIDEGQKVPVFCLEILREFLNYETNEYKLLQIVIFAQKEFEKTLDLHSNFADRINLYHFLKPLGFRDTRLMIKFRLEQSIDQNKTYTFFTKPALWAIYWSTGGYPRKIINLCHSCIMTMIIQNKSMVNFFLVRSCIQRVFPHRTKKTKIAVATIGIAFVVMATLFSFSGFNLFKFPVFFKTETVQNQVALPGNWKIASTKKPRPLTDLKKAKGSSIAEETLKDSGPKSAGRETSKTIEPQSPDKTQPKKSKLLSTSQGFPEILGKIKLRPNQTLSGLIQTIYGSYNSKHFKSLILANPHIDDPDIVDIGQSVALPAIPANFKPLSQKVWWIKVAEINNLQEAFELLETFPDNEPPLRLIPYWNSRIGIKFTVVLKKYFLNEEAAQFQLKGLPLAISSRGEIISSWDVDNVFFADPFLAATSK
;
A
#
# COMPACT_ATOMS: atom_id res chain seq x y z
N THR A 1 -3.50 5.82 4.73
CA THR A 1 -3.30 6.73 3.59
C THR A 1 -3.74 8.19 3.79
N THR A 2 -5.04 8.53 3.92
CA THR A 2 -5.46 9.95 3.84
C THR A 2 -4.86 10.85 4.94
N LEU A 3 -4.87 10.38 6.20
CA LEU A 3 -4.25 11.12 7.31
C LEU A 3 -2.73 11.16 7.17
N CYS A 4 -2.08 10.06 6.79
CA CYS A 4 -0.65 10.02 6.40
C CYS A 4 -0.28 11.15 5.42
N ARG A 5 -1.01 11.28 4.30
CA ARG A 5 -0.72 12.33 3.29
C ARG A 5 -0.92 13.74 3.84
N GLN A 6 -1.89 13.95 4.73
CA GLN A 6 -2.10 15.25 5.38
C GLN A 6 -1.08 15.54 6.48
N LEU A 7 -0.53 14.50 7.13
CA LEU A 7 0.54 14.58 8.12
C LEU A 7 1.85 15.00 7.47
N ILE A 8 2.25 14.32 6.38
CA ILE A 8 3.41 14.70 5.54
C ILE A 8 3.27 16.14 5.05
N ARG A 9 2.10 16.51 4.52
CA ARG A 9 1.82 17.89 4.09
C ARG A 9 1.93 18.91 5.22
N LYS A 10 1.69 18.55 6.48
CA LYS A 10 1.92 19.45 7.62
C LYS A 10 3.40 19.53 8.00
N PHE A 11 4.09 18.40 8.04
CA PHE A 11 5.51 18.34 8.38
C PHE A 11 6.41 18.99 7.32
N ALA A 12 6.01 18.99 6.05
CA ALA A 12 6.71 19.69 4.97
C ALA A 12 6.76 21.24 5.10
N TYR A 13 6.11 21.83 6.11
CA TYR A 13 6.26 23.24 6.49
C TYR A 13 7.26 23.47 7.65
N HIS A 14 7.93 22.43 8.14
CA HIS A 14 8.88 22.49 9.24
C HIS A 14 10.25 21.94 8.79
N GLU A 15 11.24 22.82 8.63
CA GLU A 15 12.59 22.49 8.15
C GLU A 15 13.36 21.55 9.09
N GLU A 16 12.95 21.51 10.37
CA GLU A 16 13.46 20.61 11.41
C GLU A 16 12.93 19.16 11.29
N ILE A 17 12.05 18.84 10.33
CA ILE A 17 11.39 17.53 10.20
C ILE A 17 11.64 16.90 8.83
N GLU A 18 12.38 15.79 8.79
CA GLU A 18 12.63 15.01 7.56
C GLU A 18 11.71 13.78 7.52
N THR A 19 10.80 13.69 6.54
CA THR A 19 9.75 12.64 6.51
C THR A 19 9.93 11.64 5.38
N HIS A 20 9.89 10.35 5.72
CA HIS A 20 10.01 9.25 4.76
C HIS A 20 8.75 8.36 4.83
N LEU A 21 8.32 7.78 3.70
CA LEU A 21 7.04 7.05 3.60
C LEU A 21 7.17 5.69 2.92
N ILE A 22 6.96 4.61 3.68
CA ILE A 22 6.73 3.26 3.16
C ILE A 22 5.22 3.08 2.90
N LEU A 23 4.85 2.81 1.64
CA LEU A 23 3.44 2.63 1.22
C LEU A 23 2.96 1.18 1.22
N ASP A 24 3.86 0.22 1.07
CA ASP A 24 3.56 -1.22 1.07
C ASP A 24 4.69 -1.96 1.80
N PRO A 25 4.58 -2.17 3.13
CA PRO A 25 5.69 -2.62 3.96
C PRO A 25 5.83 -4.14 4.00
N PHE A 26 5.60 -4.81 2.87
CA PHE A 26 5.80 -6.26 2.74
C PHE A 26 7.22 -6.55 2.26
N PHE A 27 7.99 -7.28 3.07
CA PHE A 27 9.38 -7.64 2.81
C PHE A 27 9.58 -9.14 2.99
N SER A 28 10.43 -9.72 2.15
CA SER A 28 10.71 -11.17 2.14
C SER A 28 11.82 -11.54 3.12
N ASP A 29 12.74 -10.62 3.38
CA ASP A 29 13.94 -10.83 4.19
C ASP A 29 14.39 -9.55 4.93
N THR A 30 15.19 -9.71 5.98
CA THR A 30 15.84 -8.65 6.74
C THR A 30 16.72 -7.76 5.87
N THR A 31 17.53 -8.34 4.98
CA THR A 31 18.41 -7.58 4.09
C THR A 31 17.61 -6.66 3.15
N GLU A 32 16.47 -7.15 2.64
CA GLU A 32 15.57 -6.40 1.75
C GLU A 32 14.95 -5.20 2.47
N PHE A 33 14.47 -5.40 3.70
CA PHE A 33 13.94 -4.34 4.55
C PHE A 33 15.01 -3.29 4.88
N LEU A 34 16.17 -3.72 5.37
CA LEU A 34 17.27 -2.83 5.76
C LEU A 34 17.79 -2.03 4.56
N ALA A 35 18.00 -2.66 3.41
CA ALA A 35 18.44 -1.96 2.19
C ALA A 35 17.38 -0.96 1.68
N THR A 36 16.09 -1.27 1.85
CA THR A 36 14.99 -0.36 1.50
C THR A 36 14.93 0.85 2.43
N VAL A 37 15.04 0.64 3.75
CA VAL A 37 15.08 1.73 4.73
C VAL A 37 16.33 2.59 4.53
N PHE A 38 17.52 1.99 4.37
CA PHE A 38 18.74 2.74 4.08
C PHE A 38 18.57 3.64 2.85
N LYS A 39 18.14 3.06 1.71
CA LYS A 39 17.95 3.82 0.47
C LYS A 39 16.86 4.89 0.57
N MET A 40 15.85 4.66 1.41
CA MET A 40 14.80 5.64 1.68
C MET A 40 15.28 6.83 2.52
N LEU A 41 16.28 6.61 3.39
CA LEU A 41 16.88 7.65 4.24
C LEU A 41 18.00 8.41 3.51
N THR A 42 18.96 7.70 2.91
CA THR A 42 20.15 8.31 2.29
C THR A 42 19.99 8.65 0.81
N GLY A 43 19.01 8.06 0.11
CA GLY A 43 18.90 8.05 -1.36
C GLY A 43 19.77 6.98 -2.03
N ASP A 44 20.89 6.63 -1.41
CA ASP A 44 21.92 5.72 -1.92
C ASP A 44 21.61 4.24 -1.71
N LYS A 45 22.33 3.37 -2.43
CA LYS A 45 22.30 1.93 -2.16
C LYS A 45 23.39 1.55 -1.14
N PRO A 46 23.14 0.57 -0.25
CA PRO A 46 24.20 0.02 0.57
C PRO A 46 25.28 -0.60 -0.34
N ALA A 47 26.53 -0.59 0.10
CA ALA A 47 27.65 -1.09 -0.69
C ALA A 47 27.46 -2.58 -1.05
N ASN A 48 27.91 -2.98 -2.25
CA ASN A 48 27.77 -4.36 -2.72
C ASN A 48 28.44 -5.34 -1.72
N GLY A 49 27.68 -6.31 -1.22
CA GLY A 49 28.16 -7.26 -0.21
C GLY A 49 28.07 -6.76 1.25
N SER A 50 27.37 -5.65 1.53
CA SER A 50 27.09 -5.23 2.91
C SER A 50 26.19 -6.23 3.63
N ASN A 51 26.64 -6.73 4.78
CA ASN A 51 25.82 -7.52 5.70
C ASN A 51 24.86 -6.60 6.49
N ASP A 52 23.76 -7.17 7.01
CA ASP A 52 22.73 -6.47 7.78
C ASP A 52 23.28 -5.49 8.84
N TRP A 53 24.27 -5.92 9.62
CA TRP A 53 24.91 -5.08 10.64
C TRP A 53 25.55 -3.82 10.07
N GLN A 54 26.19 -3.91 8.90
CA GLN A 54 26.81 -2.75 8.23
C GLN A 54 25.74 -1.79 7.72
N ILE A 55 24.60 -2.31 7.24
CA ILE A 55 23.46 -1.47 6.82
C ILE A 55 22.83 -0.78 8.03
N LYS A 56 22.61 -1.51 9.14
CA LYS A 56 22.09 -0.96 10.41
C LYS A 56 22.99 0.13 10.99
N GLU A 57 24.31 -0.08 11.03
CA GLU A 57 25.27 0.92 11.52
C GLU A 57 25.33 2.15 10.60
N SER A 58 25.14 1.96 9.28
CA SER A 58 25.06 3.07 8.33
C SER A 58 23.76 3.89 8.47
N ILE A 59 22.62 3.22 8.71
CA ILE A 59 21.35 3.86 9.08
C ILE A 59 21.53 4.66 10.38
N LYS A 60 22.11 4.06 11.41
CA LYS A 60 22.38 4.70 12.71
C LYS A 60 23.25 5.95 12.57
N LYS A 61 24.31 5.91 11.77
CA LYS A 61 25.19 7.07 11.49
C LYS A 61 24.46 8.20 10.77
N TYR A 62 23.65 7.89 9.75
CA TYR A 62 22.80 8.88 9.09
C TYR A 62 21.81 9.53 10.08
N LEU A 63 21.12 8.73 10.90
CA LEU A 63 20.17 9.24 11.89
C LEU A 63 20.85 10.11 12.95
N PHE A 64 22.07 9.77 13.36
CA PHE A 64 22.88 10.58 14.27
C PHE A 64 23.28 11.93 13.66
N HIS A 65 23.80 11.94 12.43
CA HIS A 65 24.13 13.19 11.70
C HIS A 65 22.90 14.09 11.55
N LYS A 66 21.75 13.50 11.21
CA LYS A 66 20.48 14.23 11.10
C LYS A 66 20.06 14.83 12.44
N GLY A 67 20.02 14.04 13.50
CA GLY A 67 19.51 14.49 14.81
C GLY A 67 20.46 15.39 15.61
N VAL A 68 21.78 15.27 15.42
CA VAL A 68 22.79 15.99 16.21
C VAL A 68 23.39 17.16 15.43
N ASP A 69 23.87 16.90 14.20
CA ASP A 69 24.60 17.90 13.42
C ASP A 69 23.63 18.83 12.66
N GLU A 70 22.60 18.27 12.00
CA GLU A 70 21.54 19.03 11.33
C GLU A 70 20.36 19.41 12.25
N LYS A 71 20.29 18.87 13.48
CA LYS A 71 19.20 19.06 14.47
C LYS A 71 17.78 18.71 13.96
N LYS A 72 17.68 17.78 13.01
CA LYS A 72 16.42 17.33 12.39
C LYS A 72 15.87 16.08 13.05
N THR A 73 14.56 16.07 13.28
CA THR A 73 13.82 14.87 13.67
C THR A 73 13.44 14.08 12.42
N VAL A 74 14.01 12.88 12.27
CA VAL A 74 13.66 11.97 11.17
C VAL A 74 12.38 11.20 11.52
N ILE A 75 11.38 11.23 10.63
CA ILE A 75 10.10 10.56 10.81
C ILE A 75 9.88 9.49 9.72
N LEU A 76 9.87 8.22 10.12
CA LEU A 76 9.51 7.09 9.27
C LEU A 76 8.02 6.79 9.39
N ILE A 77 7.29 7.03 8.30
CA ILE A 77 5.85 6.77 8.20
C ILE A 77 5.62 5.47 7.44
N ILE A 78 4.77 4.61 7.98
CA ILE A 78 4.41 3.31 7.39
C ILE A 78 2.90 3.27 7.19
N ASP A 79 2.43 3.18 5.94
CA ASP A 79 1.03 2.91 5.61
C ASP A 79 0.81 1.39 5.44
N GLU A 80 -0.44 0.92 5.59
CA GLU A 80 -0.78 -0.52 5.53
C GLU A 80 0.03 -1.41 6.49
N GLY A 81 0.30 -0.90 7.71
CA GLY A 81 1.18 -1.52 8.71
C GLY A 81 0.83 -2.96 9.13
N GLN A 82 -0.41 -3.42 8.90
CA GLN A 82 -0.79 -4.84 9.09
C GLN A 82 -0.09 -5.81 8.12
N LYS A 83 0.64 -5.31 7.12
CA LYS A 83 1.50 -6.10 6.22
C LYS A 83 2.94 -6.27 6.74
N VAL A 84 3.36 -5.51 7.75
CA VAL A 84 4.75 -5.50 8.25
C VAL A 84 5.09 -6.89 8.81
N PRO A 85 6.15 -7.58 8.29
CA PRO A 85 6.61 -8.84 8.84
C PRO A 85 7.09 -8.71 10.29
N VAL A 86 6.94 -9.78 11.08
CA VAL A 86 7.38 -9.83 12.49
C VAL A 86 8.85 -9.43 12.65
N PHE A 87 9.75 -9.92 11.78
CA PHE A 87 11.17 -9.56 11.85
C PHE A 87 11.41 -8.06 11.62
N CYS A 88 10.60 -7.40 10.79
CA CYS A 88 10.66 -5.95 10.59
C CYS A 88 10.23 -5.19 11.85
N LEU A 89 9.26 -5.68 12.63
CA LEU A 89 8.88 -5.05 13.90
C LEU A 89 10.01 -5.07 14.93
N GLU A 90 10.76 -6.17 15.02
CA GLU A 90 11.91 -6.26 15.94
C GLU A 90 13.09 -5.36 15.50
N ILE A 91 13.28 -5.15 14.18
CA ILE A 91 14.27 -4.19 13.66
C ILE A 91 13.80 -2.74 13.89
N LEU A 92 12.50 -2.45 13.72
CA LEU A 92 11.93 -1.14 14.08
C LEU A 92 12.04 -0.89 15.59
N ARG A 93 11.87 -1.92 16.43
CA ARG A 93 12.13 -1.87 17.88
C ARG A 93 13.57 -1.53 18.20
N GLU A 94 14.53 -2.09 17.46
CA GLU A 94 15.96 -1.81 17.58
C GLU A 94 16.26 -0.34 17.24
N PHE A 95 15.73 0.16 16.12
CA PHE A 95 15.89 1.55 15.69
C PHE A 95 15.26 2.58 16.66
N LEU A 96 14.20 2.25 17.40
CA LEU A 96 13.61 3.13 18.42
C LEU A 96 14.51 3.34 19.66
N ASN A 97 15.58 2.54 19.82
CA ASN A 97 16.62 2.76 20.83
C ASN A 97 17.78 3.61 20.30
N TYR A 98 17.72 4.11 19.06
CA TYR A 98 18.69 5.08 18.56
C TYR A 98 18.29 6.48 19.03
N GLU A 99 18.87 6.87 20.16
CA GLU A 99 18.67 8.16 20.81
C GLU A 99 19.97 8.69 21.42
N THR A 100 20.01 10.00 21.65
CA THR A 100 20.99 10.63 22.54
C THR A 100 20.30 10.99 23.87
N ASN A 101 21.07 11.50 24.83
CA ASN A 101 20.53 11.99 26.10
C ASN A 101 19.51 13.15 25.94
N GLU A 102 19.49 13.79 24.77
CA GLU A 102 18.73 15.03 24.51
C GLU A 102 17.70 14.85 23.38
N TYR A 103 17.91 13.93 22.43
CA TYR A 103 17.13 13.82 21.20
C TYR A 103 16.83 12.36 20.80
N LYS A 104 15.56 12.07 20.46
CA LYS A 104 15.18 10.87 19.69
C LYS A 104 15.58 11.05 18.23
N LEU A 105 16.44 10.18 17.71
CA LEU A 105 16.96 10.29 16.33
C LEU A 105 15.97 9.78 15.27
N LEU A 106 15.02 8.92 15.66
CA LEU A 106 13.97 8.40 14.79
C LEU A 106 12.61 8.37 15.51
N GLN A 107 11.59 8.97 14.89
CA GLN A 107 10.18 8.78 15.26
C GLN A 107 9.50 7.91 14.20
N ILE A 108 8.72 6.90 14.63
CA ILE A 108 7.95 6.03 13.74
C ILE A 108 6.46 6.35 13.86
N VAL A 109 5.73 6.34 12.74
CA VAL A 109 4.27 6.51 12.69
C VAL A 109 3.66 5.43 11.80
N ILE A 110 2.95 4.46 12.41
CA ILE A 110 2.34 3.34 11.69
C ILE A 110 0.82 3.57 11.54
N PHE A 111 0.34 3.54 10.29
CA PHE A 111 -1.07 3.48 9.94
C PHE A 111 -1.41 2.04 9.53
N ALA A 112 -2.19 1.34 10.35
CA ALA A 112 -2.57 -0.06 10.12
C ALA A 112 -4.08 -0.26 10.17
N GLN A 113 -4.54 -1.38 9.60
CA GLN A 113 -5.91 -1.90 9.74
C GLN A 113 -6.07 -2.65 11.08
N LYS A 114 -7.31 -3.00 11.46
CA LYS A 114 -7.63 -3.56 12.79
C LYS A 114 -6.85 -4.84 13.10
N GLU A 115 -6.58 -5.62 12.07
CA GLU A 115 -5.87 -6.89 12.10
C GLU A 115 -4.51 -6.80 12.82
N PHE A 116 -3.85 -5.63 12.78
CA PHE A 116 -2.58 -5.36 13.44
C PHE A 116 -2.65 -5.33 14.98
N GLU A 117 -3.84 -5.13 15.59
CA GLU A 117 -4.02 -5.26 17.04
C GLU A 117 -3.50 -6.61 17.54
N LYS A 118 -3.85 -7.70 16.84
CA LYS A 118 -3.38 -9.06 17.16
C LYS A 118 -1.88 -9.24 17.01
N THR A 119 -1.25 -8.51 16.09
CA THR A 119 0.20 -8.55 15.90
C THR A 119 0.90 -7.85 17.06
N LEU A 120 0.33 -6.75 17.58
CA LEU A 120 0.84 -6.08 18.77
C LEU A 120 0.65 -6.93 20.04
N ASP A 121 -0.50 -7.58 20.20
CA ASP A 121 -0.79 -8.50 21.31
C ASP A 121 0.23 -9.66 21.39
N LEU A 122 0.72 -10.13 20.24
CA LEU A 122 1.73 -11.20 20.14
C LEU A 122 3.18 -10.69 20.29
N HIS A 123 3.42 -9.39 20.13
CA HIS A 123 4.75 -8.77 20.13
C HIS A 123 4.82 -7.59 21.11
N SER A 124 4.55 -7.89 22.39
CA SER A 124 4.56 -6.92 23.50
C SER A 124 5.82 -6.05 23.52
N ASN A 125 7.00 -6.63 23.28
CA ASN A 125 8.29 -5.91 23.22
C ASN A 125 8.30 -4.70 22.27
N PHE A 126 7.49 -4.73 21.20
CA PHE A 126 7.28 -3.60 20.29
C PHE A 126 6.11 -2.71 20.74
N ALA A 127 5.02 -3.30 21.24
CA ALA A 127 3.88 -2.57 21.79
C ALA A 127 4.25 -1.65 22.97
N ASP A 128 5.16 -2.09 23.84
CA ASP A 128 5.72 -1.33 24.97
C ASP A 128 6.51 -0.08 24.54
N ARG A 129 6.82 0.07 23.23
CA ARG A 129 7.47 1.25 22.65
C ARG A 129 6.50 2.18 21.93
N ILE A 130 5.19 1.91 21.98
CA ILE A 130 4.15 2.73 21.34
C ILE A 130 3.70 3.84 22.31
N ASN A 131 4.37 4.99 22.24
CA ASN A 131 4.05 6.18 23.06
C ASN A 131 2.60 6.71 22.85
N LEU A 132 2.01 6.47 21.68
CA LEU A 132 0.65 6.90 21.35
C LEU A 132 -0.05 5.90 20.44
N TYR A 133 -1.09 5.25 20.95
CA TYR A 133 -2.02 4.42 20.19
C TYR A 133 -3.36 5.16 20.02
N HIS A 134 -3.92 5.20 18.80
CA HIS A 134 -5.19 5.87 18.53
C HIS A 134 -6.07 5.13 17.51
N PHE A 135 -7.15 4.50 18.00
CA PHE A 135 -8.12 3.82 17.15
C PHE A 135 -9.10 4.82 16.49
N LEU A 136 -9.00 4.98 15.16
CA LEU A 136 -9.86 5.85 14.37
C LEU A 136 -11.27 5.27 14.18
N LYS A 137 -12.22 5.76 14.99
CA LYS A 137 -13.64 5.39 14.89
C LYS A 137 -14.29 5.98 13.62
N PRO A 138 -15.38 5.36 13.09
CA PRO A 138 -16.17 5.95 12.01
C PRO A 138 -16.73 7.33 12.38
N LEU A 139 -16.95 8.20 11.38
CA LEU A 139 -17.43 9.57 11.59
C LEU A 139 -18.80 9.59 12.29
N GLY A 140 -19.03 10.58 13.15
CA GLY A 140 -20.35 10.87 13.70
C GLY A 140 -21.30 11.44 12.63
N PHE A 141 -22.58 11.59 12.96
CA PHE A 141 -23.55 12.21 12.03
C PHE A 141 -23.18 13.67 11.70
N ARG A 142 -22.68 14.43 12.70
CA ARG A 142 -22.18 15.80 12.54
C ARG A 142 -21.04 15.86 11.53
N ASP A 143 -20.07 14.97 11.67
CA ASP A 143 -18.83 14.98 10.89
C ASP A 143 -19.06 14.38 9.50
N THR A 144 -19.96 13.40 9.38
CA THR A 144 -20.51 12.92 8.10
C THR A 144 -21.11 14.08 7.31
N ARG A 145 -21.96 14.92 7.94
CA ARG A 145 -22.54 16.10 7.30
C ARG A 145 -21.47 17.13 6.89
N LEU A 146 -20.51 17.42 7.78
CA LEU A 146 -19.42 18.36 7.50
C LEU A 146 -18.52 17.87 6.36
N MET A 147 -18.19 16.57 6.32
CA MET A 147 -17.41 15.98 5.23
C MET A 147 -18.15 16.00 3.90
N ILE A 148 -19.47 15.73 3.88
CA ILE A 148 -20.29 15.86 2.66
C ILE A 148 -20.31 17.32 2.20
N LYS A 149 -20.52 18.28 3.11
CA LYS A 149 -20.50 19.71 2.80
C LYS A 149 -19.15 20.12 2.19
N PHE A 150 -18.04 19.84 2.87
CA PHE A 150 -16.68 20.12 2.40
C PHE A 150 -16.39 19.48 1.03
N ARG A 151 -16.82 18.23 0.81
CA ARG A 151 -16.63 17.55 -0.48
C ARG A 151 -17.40 18.18 -1.62
N LEU A 152 -18.54 18.82 -1.35
CA LEU A 152 -19.29 19.59 -2.35
C LEU A 152 -18.64 20.95 -2.61
N GLU A 153 -18.23 21.66 -1.56
CA GLU A 153 -17.55 22.96 -1.67
C GLU A 153 -16.25 22.85 -2.48
N GLN A 154 -15.46 21.78 -2.28
CA GLN A 154 -14.27 21.47 -3.08
C GLN A 154 -14.57 20.97 -4.53
N SER A 155 -15.83 21.01 -4.99
CA SER A 155 -16.26 20.60 -6.34
C SER A 155 -17.17 21.61 -7.03
N ILE A 156 -17.36 22.79 -6.44
CA ILE A 156 -18.23 23.86 -6.94
C ILE A 156 -17.35 25.08 -7.20
N ASP A 157 -17.47 25.66 -8.40
CA ASP A 157 -16.80 26.92 -8.73
C ASP A 157 -17.44 28.10 -7.98
N GLN A 158 -16.69 29.17 -7.76
CA GLN A 158 -16.93 30.10 -6.65
C GLN A 158 -18.31 30.81 -6.68
N ASN A 159 -18.79 31.19 -5.49
CA ASN A 159 -20.01 31.99 -5.22
C ASN A 159 -21.39 31.29 -5.28
N LYS A 160 -21.53 29.95 -5.26
CA LYS A 160 -22.86 29.30 -5.10
C LYS A 160 -22.91 28.14 -4.09
N THR A 161 -23.59 28.35 -2.95
CA THR A 161 -23.81 27.34 -1.90
C THR A 161 -25.00 26.41 -2.18
N TYR A 162 -24.81 25.41 -3.05
CA TYR A 162 -25.85 24.43 -3.37
C TYR A 162 -26.09 23.40 -2.24
N THR A 163 -27.30 23.39 -1.67
CA THR A 163 -27.71 22.38 -0.67
C THR A 163 -28.34 21.16 -1.35
N PHE A 164 -27.53 20.38 -2.07
CA PHE A 164 -28.01 19.21 -2.83
C PHE A 164 -28.64 18.10 -1.96
N PHE A 165 -28.36 18.03 -0.65
CA PHE A 165 -28.86 16.97 0.22
C PHE A 165 -29.77 17.51 1.32
N THR A 166 -31.01 17.04 1.34
CA THR A 166 -31.98 17.31 2.42
C THR A 166 -31.55 16.67 3.75
N LYS A 167 -31.99 17.22 4.90
CA LYS A 167 -31.69 16.65 6.23
C LYS A 167 -32.03 15.14 6.35
N PRO A 168 -33.19 14.64 5.85
CA PRO A 168 -33.48 13.20 5.85
C PRO A 168 -32.58 12.38 4.92
N ALA A 169 -32.13 12.93 3.78
CA ALA A 169 -31.17 12.26 2.92
C ALA A 169 -29.81 12.08 3.60
N LEU A 170 -29.30 13.13 4.27
CA LEU A 170 -28.05 13.05 5.06
C LEU A 170 -28.14 11.99 6.16
N TRP A 171 -29.29 11.88 6.85
CA TRP A 171 -29.52 10.87 7.87
C TRP A 171 -29.55 9.44 7.28
N ALA A 172 -30.22 9.25 6.14
CA ALA A 172 -30.21 7.98 5.41
C ALA A 172 -28.80 7.60 4.90
N ILE A 173 -28.01 8.56 4.43
CA ILE A 173 -26.60 8.35 4.04
C ILE A 173 -25.79 7.90 5.26
N TYR A 174 -25.93 8.55 6.41
CA TYR A 174 -25.23 8.16 7.63
C TYR A 174 -25.55 6.72 8.07
N TRP A 175 -26.84 6.36 8.21
CA TRP A 175 -27.27 5.01 8.62
C TRP A 175 -26.91 3.91 7.60
N SER A 176 -26.99 4.22 6.30
CA SER A 176 -26.68 3.25 5.25
C SER A 176 -25.18 3.00 5.06
N THR A 177 -24.33 3.93 5.48
CA THR A 177 -22.87 3.85 5.34
C THR A 177 -22.15 3.51 6.63
N GLY A 178 -22.75 3.84 7.79
CA GLY A 178 -22.18 3.61 9.13
C GLY A 178 -21.05 4.57 9.50
N GLY A 179 -21.05 5.80 8.95
CA GLY A 179 -19.99 6.79 9.22
C GLY A 179 -18.66 6.57 8.48
N TYR A 180 -18.55 5.54 7.64
CA TYR A 180 -17.30 5.21 6.93
C TYR A 180 -17.08 6.14 5.72
N PRO A 181 -16.00 6.96 5.66
CA PRO A 181 -15.81 8.00 4.64
C PRO A 181 -15.94 7.54 3.19
N ARG A 182 -15.30 6.42 2.81
CA ARG A 182 -15.37 5.88 1.44
C ARG A 182 -16.78 5.41 1.06
N LYS A 183 -17.55 4.85 2.01
CA LYS A 183 -18.95 4.45 1.78
C LYS A 183 -19.86 5.68 1.61
N ILE A 184 -19.63 6.73 2.41
CA ILE A 184 -20.32 8.02 2.29
C ILE A 184 -20.08 8.64 0.92
N ILE A 185 -18.82 8.80 0.50
CA ILE A 185 -18.47 9.44 -0.79
C ILE A 185 -19.08 8.65 -1.96
N ASN A 186 -18.91 7.32 -1.99
CA ASN A 186 -19.47 6.48 -3.06
C ASN A 186 -21.01 6.61 -3.15
N LEU A 187 -21.72 6.58 -2.01
CA LEU A 187 -23.17 6.73 -2.01
C LEU A 187 -23.61 8.14 -2.44
N CYS A 188 -22.92 9.19 -1.97
CA CYS A 188 -23.21 10.58 -2.36
C CYS A 188 -23.02 10.78 -3.86
N HIS A 189 -21.94 10.25 -4.44
CA HIS A 189 -21.68 10.29 -5.88
C HIS A 189 -22.81 9.60 -6.68
N SER A 190 -23.21 8.38 -6.30
CA SER A 190 -24.35 7.70 -6.94
C SER A 190 -25.69 8.43 -6.76
N CYS A 191 -25.89 9.15 -5.65
CA CYS A 191 -27.08 9.98 -5.44
C CYS A 191 -27.08 11.20 -6.36
N ILE A 192 -25.96 11.93 -6.46
CA ILE A 192 -25.83 13.09 -7.36
C ILE A 192 -26.01 12.67 -8.82
N MET A 193 -25.36 11.58 -9.25
CA MET A 193 -25.53 11.06 -10.61
C MET A 193 -26.99 10.65 -10.89
N THR A 194 -27.65 9.98 -9.95
CA THR A 194 -29.08 9.59 -10.09
C THR A 194 -30.01 10.82 -10.05
N MET A 195 -29.65 11.88 -9.33
CA MET A 195 -30.38 13.15 -9.28
C MET A 195 -30.31 13.88 -10.63
N ILE A 196 -29.12 13.94 -11.24
CA ILE A 196 -28.91 14.52 -12.58
C ILE A 196 -29.69 13.73 -13.64
N ILE A 197 -29.56 12.39 -13.66
CA ILE A 197 -30.29 11.51 -14.60
C ILE A 197 -31.81 11.66 -14.47
N GLN A 198 -32.33 11.97 -13.28
CA GLN A 198 -33.76 12.19 -13.04
C GLN A 198 -34.20 13.66 -13.16
N ASN A 199 -33.32 14.55 -13.66
CA ASN A 199 -33.52 16.00 -13.77
C ASN A 199 -34.08 16.64 -12.48
N LYS A 200 -33.46 16.33 -11.34
CA LYS A 200 -33.87 16.83 -10.01
C LYS A 200 -32.84 17.82 -9.47
N SER A 201 -33.33 18.78 -8.67
CA SER A 201 -32.48 19.78 -8.01
C SER A 201 -31.97 19.35 -6.62
N MET A 202 -32.56 18.32 -6.01
CA MET A 202 -32.20 17.85 -4.66
C MET A 202 -32.30 16.32 -4.49
N VAL A 203 -31.39 15.79 -3.67
CA VAL A 203 -31.41 14.44 -3.12
C VAL A 203 -32.32 14.40 -1.89
N ASN A 204 -33.41 13.63 -1.99
CA ASN A 204 -34.31 13.30 -0.89
C ASN A 204 -34.07 11.88 -0.34
N PHE A 205 -34.74 11.53 0.75
CA PHE A 205 -34.63 10.21 1.40
C PHE A 205 -34.88 9.03 0.43
N PHE A 206 -35.87 9.15 -0.45
CA PHE A 206 -36.24 8.11 -1.41
C PHE A 206 -35.17 7.89 -2.48
N LEU A 207 -34.52 8.96 -2.95
CA LEU A 207 -33.41 8.89 -3.90
C LEU A 207 -32.18 8.22 -3.27
N VAL A 208 -31.86 8.54 -2.01
CA VAL A 208 -30.83 7.79 -1.27
C VAL A 208 -31.22 6.31 -1.15
N ARG A 209 -32.48 6.00 -0.84
CA ARG A 209 -32.96 4.62 -0.67
C ARG A 209 -32.87 3.77 -1.94
N SER A 210 -33.07 4.34 -3.13
CA SER A 210 -32.85 3.62 -4.39
C SER A 210 -31.35 3.43 -4.68
N CYS A 211 -30.52 4.44 -4.44
CA CYS A 211 -29.06 4.34 -4.61
C CYS A 211 -28.42 3.32 -3.66
N ILE A 212 -28.90 3.16 -2.43
CA ILE A 212 -28.37 2.20 -1.45
C ILE A 212 -28.32 0.76 -2.00
N GLN A 213 -29.34 0.32 -2.74
CA GLN A 213 -29.38 -1.04 -3.28
C GLN A 213 -28.34 -1.24 -4.39
N ARG A 214 -28.10 -0.21 -5.20
CA ARG A 214 -27.09 -0.20 -6.28
C ARG A 214 -25.66 -0.17 -5.74
N VAL A 215 -25.42 0.57 -4.65
CA VAL A 215 -24.08 0.76 -4.06
C VAL A 215 -23.72 -0.33 -3.04
N PHE A 216 -24.70 -0.93 -2.36
CA PHE A 216 -24.48 -1.94 -1.31
C PHE A 216 -25.35 -3.21 -1.49
N PRO A 217 -25.26 -3.94 -2.62
CA PRO A 217 -26.15 -5.06 -2.94
C PRO A 217 -26.18 -6.14 -1.84
N HIS A 218 -25.03 -6.43 -1.22
CA HIS A 218 -24.87 -7.44 -0.18
C HIS A 218 -25.50 -7.09 1.19
N ARG A 219 -26.00 -5.87 1.42
CA ARG A 219 -26.50 -5.44 2.76
C ARG A 219 -27.96 -5.87 3.07
N THR A 220 -28.56 -6.72 2.23
CA THR A 220 -30.03 -6.80 2.09
C THR A 220 -30.72 -8.05 2.67
N LYS A 221 -30.01 -9.15 2.99
CA LYS A 221 -30.64 -10.37 3.53
C LYS A 221 -30.88 -10.34 5.06
N LYS A 222 -29.85 -10.13 5.89
CA LYS A 222 -29.97 -10.25 7.36
C LYS A 222 -30.95 -9.24 8.00
N THR A 223 -31.01 -8.00 7.50
CA THR A 223 -31.89 -6.95 8.07
C THR A 223 -33.36 -7.14 7.70
N LYS A 224 -33.68 -7.65 6.51
CA LYS A 224 -35.07 -7.98 6.14
C LYS A 224 -35.66 -9.06 7.04
N ILE A 225 -34.87 -10.11 7.35
CA ILE A 225 -35.29 -11.19 8.26
C ILE A 225 -35.49 -10.66 9.70
N ALA A 226 -34.57 -9.82 10.20
CA ALA A 226 -34.71 -9.23 11.55
C ALA A 226 -35.94 -8.31 11.69
N VAL A 227 -36.25 -7.49 10.68
CA VAL A 227 -37.46 -6.65 10.71
C VAL A 227 -38.74 -7.48 10.51
N ALA A 228 -38.70 -8.53 9.69
CA ALA A 228 -39.83 -9.45 9.53
C ALA A 228 -40.12 -10.23 10.82
N THR A 229 -39.11 -10.74 11.52
CA THR A 229 -39.29 -11.46 12.79
C THR A 229 -39.79 -10.54 13.91
N ILE A 230 -39.33 -9.29 13.99
CA ILE A 230 -39.89 -8.30 14.93
C ILE A 230 -41.35 -7.97 14.57
N GLY A 231 -41.68 -7.78 13.29
CA GLY A 231 -43.05 -7.54 12.83
C GLY A 231 -43.99 -8.71 13.14
N ILE A 232 -43.55 -9.95 12.86
CA ILE A 232 -44.29 -11.17 13.19
C ILE A 232 -44.46 -11.30 14.70
N ALA A 233 -43.41 -11.06 15.51
CA ALA A 233 -43.50 -11.08 16.96
C ALA A 233 -44.49 -10.03 17.50
N PHE A 234 -44.55 -8.84 16.91
CA PHE A 234 -45.50 -7.80 17.32
C PHE A 234 -46.94 -8.16 16.92
N VAL A 235 -47.16 -8.75 15.74
CA VAL A 235 -48.47 -9.27 15.32
C VAL A 235 -48.92 -10.44 16.21
N VAL A 236 -48.03 -11.40 16.51
CA VAL A 236 -48.32 -12.52 17.41
C VAL A 236 -48.58 -12.05 18.84
N MET A 237 -47.85 -11.05 19.33
CA MET A 237 -48.13 -10.43 20.64
C MET A 237 -49.50 -9.74 20.64
N ALA A 238 -49.86 -9.02 19.57
CA ALA A 238 -51.16 -8.35 19.45
C ALA A 238 -52.34 -9.32 19.26
N THR A 239 -52.17 -10.45 18.58
CA THR A 239 -53.20 -11.50 18.49
C THR A 239 -53.33 -12.26 19.81
N LEU A 240 -52.23 -12.58 20.50
CA LEU A 240 -52.27 -13.15 21.84
C LEU A 240 -52.97 -12.21 22.83
N PHE A 241 -52.68 -10.91 22.80
CA PHE A 241 -53.36 -9.93 23.67
C PHE A 241 -54.87 -9.88 23.37
N SER A 242 -55.23 -9.79 22.08
CA SER A 242 -56.64 -9.81 21.63
C SER A 242 -57.38 -11.11 21.99
N PHE A 243 -56.72 -12.26 21.93
CA PHE A 243 -57.30 -13.58 22.25
C PHE A 243 -57.38 -13.83 23.77
N SER A 244 -56.45 -13.28 24.55
CA SER A 244 -56.47 -13.34 26.02
C SER A 244 -57.55 -12.46 26.67
N GLY A 245 -58.20 -11.59 25.89
CA GLY A 245 -59.24 -10.67 26.38
C GLY A 245 -60.55 -11.34 26.82
N PHE A 246 -60.71 -12.67 26.69
CA PHE A 246 -61.97 -13.34 27.01
C PHE A 246 -61.82 -14.75 27.61
N ASN A 247 -61.17 -14.87 28.77
CA ASN A 247 -61.75 -15.57 29.95
C ASN A 247 -60.85 -15.47 31.21
N LEU A 248 -61.46 -15.64 32.38
CA LEU A 248 -60.74 -15.66 33.66
C LEU A 248 -59.91 -16.94 33.81
N PHE A 249 -58.65 -16.81 34.24
CA PHE A 249 -58.05 -17.78 35.16
C PHE A 249 -57.14 -17.09 36.17
N LYS A 250 -57.36 -17.36 37.46
CA LYS A 250 -56.48 -16.90 38.54
C LYS A 250 -55.30 -17.85 38.66
N PHE A 251 -54.08 -17.31 38.71
CA PHE A 251 -52.92 -18.04 39.24
C PHE A 251 -52.23 -17.20 40.33
N PRO A 252 -51.82 -17.80 41.47
CA PRO A 252 -51.28 -17.07 42.60
C PRO A 252 -49.82 -16.65 42.38
N VAL A 253 -49.44 -15.47 42.87
CA VAL A 253 -48.05 -15.00 42.87
C VAL A 253 -47.28 -15.69 43.99
N PHE A 254 -46.70 -16.86 43.70
CA PHE A 254 -45.86 -17.60 44.64
C PHE A 254 -44.42 -17.10 44.60
N PHE A 255 -44.15 -15.96 45.25
CA PHE A 255 -42.77 -15.47 45.44
C PHE A 255 -42.03 -16.35 46.46
N LYS A 256 -41.32 -17.38 45.98
CA LYS A 256 -40.41 -18.17 46.82
C LYS A 256 -39.06 -17.45 46.95
N THR A 257 -38.94 -16.59 47.96
CA THR A 257 -37.66 -16.00 48.37
C THR A 257 -36.80 -17.05 49.09
N GLU A 258 -35.94 -17.75 48.36
CA GLU A 258 -34.91 -18.59 48.99
C GLU A 258 -33.72 -17.74 49.45
N THR A 259 -33.88 -17.13 50.62
CA THR A 259 -32.75 -16.77 51.47
C THR A 259 -32.10 -18.05 52.00
N VAL A 260 -30.92 -18.41 51.48
CA VAL A 260 -30.07 -19.45 52.06
C VAL A 260 -28.88 -18.78 52.74
N GLN A 261 -28.78 -18.93 54.06
CA GLN A 261 -27.76 -18.33 54.90
C GLN A 261 -27.16 -19.37 55.85
N ASN A 262 -25.88 -19.70 55.64
CA ASN A 262 -24.97 -20.53 56.46
C ASN A 262 -23.59 -20.44 55.74
N GLN A 263 -22.42 -20.15 56.33
CA GLN A 263 -21.75 -20.61 57.58
C GLN A 263 -21.60 -22.14 57.61
N VAL A 264 -20.44 -22.79 57.77
CA VAL A 264 -19.06 -22.46 58.23
C VAL A 264 -18.08 -23.18 57.26
N ALA A 265 -16.82 -22.82 56.95
CA ALA A 265 -15.71 -22.23 57.72
C ALA A 265 -14.74 -21.36 56.86
N LEU A 266 -13.50 -21.16 57.34
CA LEU A 266 -12.29 -20.75 56.59
C LEU A 266 -11.14 -21.74 56.87
N PRO A 267 -10.17 -21.88 55.96
CA PRO A 267 -8.87 -21.22 56.20
C PRO A 267 -8.39 -20.40 54.98
N GLY A 268 -7.49 -19.41 55.12
CA GLY A 268 -6.92 -18.84 56.34
C GLY A 268 -5.74 -17.90 56.03
N ASN A 269 -5.83 -16.63 56.45
CA ASN A 269 -4.89 -15.53 56.14
C ASN A 269 -4.80 -15.16 54.63
N TRP A 270 -4.55 -13.91 54.25
CA TRP A 270 -3.84 -12.82 54.92
C TRP A 270 -4.61 -11.49 54.87
N LYS A 271 -4.15 -10.51 55.67
CA LYS A 271 -4.86 -9.24 55.92
C LYS A 271 -4.43 -8.15 54.95
N ILE A 272 -5.40 -7.33 54.50
CA ILE A 272 -5.12 -5.97 53.99
C ILE A 272 -5.66 -4.96 54.99
N ALA A 273 -4.77 -4.07 55.43
CA ALA A 273 -5.08 -2.82 56.11
C ALA A 273 -4.09 -1.76 55.59
N SER A 274 -4.35 -0.47 55.58
CA SER A 274 -5.61 0.31 55.64
C SER A 274 -5.21 1.78 55.50
N THR A 275 -5.91 2.56 54.65
CA THR A 275 -5.64 4.01 54.42
C THR A 275 -4.24 4.29 53.81
N LYS A 276 -3.89 5.50 53.33
CA LYS A 276 -4.55 6.83 53.34
C LYS A 276 -4.12 7.63 52.08
N LYS A 277 -4.86 8.68 51.72
CA LYS A 277 -4.43 9.64 50.67
C LYS A 277 -3.16 10.40 51.11
N PRO A 278 -2.24 10.72 50.19
CA PRO A 278 -1.42 11.93 50.28
C PRO A 278 -2.06 13.10 49.52
N ARG A 279 -1.83 14.32 50.03
CA ARG A 279 -1.77 15.57 49.24
C ARG A 279 -0.30 16.02 49.24
N PRO A 280 0.15 16.85 48.28
CA PRO A 280 1.57 17.17 48.11
C PRO A 280 2.05 18.21 49.13
N LEU A 281 3.37 18.32 49.28
CA LEU A 281 4.05 19.54 49.70
C LEU A 281 5.34 19.72 48.89
N THR A 282 5.75 20.98 48.69
CA THR A 282 7.01 21.37 48.04
C THR A 282 8.09 21.71 49.05
N ASP A 283 9.32 21.90 48.53
CA ASP A 283 10.43 22.66 49.11
C ASP A 283 10.96 22.30 50.51
N LEU A 284 12.25 21.93 50.56
CA LEU A 284 13.26 22.86 51.10
C LEU A 284 14.67 22.54 50.59
N LYS A 285 15.59 23.50 50.76
CA LYS A 285 16.93 23.56 50.11
C LYS A 285 18.07 23.45 51.12
N LYS A 286 19.29 23.22 50.59
CA LYS A 286 20.64 23.50 51.19
C LYS A 286 21.10 22.56 52.33
N ALA A 287 22.40 22.34 52.56
CA ALA A 287 23.61 22.55 51.72
C ALA A 287 24.88 21.91 52.38
N LYS A 288 25.98 21.85 51.60
CA LYS A 288 27.39 21.54 51.96
C LYS A 288 27.68 20.05 52.30
N GLY A 289 28.86 19.51 51.98
CA GLY A 289 30.00 20.04 51.21
C GLY A 289 31.27 19.16 51.29
N SER A 290 32.33 19.51 50.53
CA SER A 290 33.64 18.79 50.38
C SER A 290 33.56 17.50 49.53
N SER A 291 34.42 17.12 48.56
CA SER A 291 35.84 17.36 48.19
C SER A 291 36.85 16.69 49.16
N ILE A 292 38.02 16.11 48.82
CA ILE A 292 38.98 16.02 47.67
C ILE A 292 39.40 14.51 47.56
N ALA A 293 39.96 13.86 46.51
CA ALA A 293 40.62 14.16 45.22
C ALA A 293 40.18 13.12 44.13
N GLU A 294 40.65 13.00 42.87
CA GLU A 294 41.69 13.67 42.04
C GLU A 294 43.18 13.24 42.18
N GLU A 295 43.66 12.31 41.33
CA GLU A 295 45.11 12.03 41.11
C GLU A 295 45.43 11.62 39.65
N THR A 296 46.62 11.95 39.14
CA THR A 296 47.06 11.72 37.73
C THR A 296 48.58 11.52 37.59
N LEU A 297 49.03 10.73 36.60
CA LEU A 297 50.34 10.72 35.89
C LEU A 297 50.12 9.91 34.57
N LYS A 298 50.61 10.28 33.37
CA LYS A 298 52.00 10.40 32.84
C LYS A 298 52.76 9.05 32.87
N ASP A 299 53.61 8.69 31.89
CA ASP A 299 54.27 9.40 30.78
C ASP A 299 54.52 8.40 29.61
N SER A 300 54.69 8.71 28.31
CA SER A 300 55.92 9.30 27.72
C SER A 300 56.00 9.02 26.19
N GLY A 301 57.02 9.57 25.51
CA GLY A 301 57.55 9.22 24.18
C GLY A 301 58.95 9.84 24.01
N PRO A 302 59.57 10.00 22.81
CA PRO A 302 59.33 9.44 21.47
C PRO A 302 60.62 8.82 20.84
N LYS A 303 60.61 8.40 19.54
CA LYS A 303 61.73 8.25 18.53
C LYS A 303 61.44 7.14 17.49
N SER A 304 62.11 6.98 16.33
CA SER A 304 62.72 7.90 15.32
C SER A 304 63.38 7.09 14.16
N ALA A 305 63.28 7.55 12.90
CA ALA A 305 63.90 6.95 11.67
C ALA A 305 63.45 5.50 11.36
N GLY A 306 63.51 4.91 10.15
CA GLY A 306 64.07 5.18 8.80
C GLY A 306 63.94 3.85 8.00
N ARG A 307 64.38 3.62 6.74
CA ARG A 307 65.04 4.42 5.70
C ARG A 307 65.14 3.56 4.40
N GLU A 308 64.85 4.11 3.20
CA GLU A 308 65.29 3.65 1.83
C GLU A 308 64.97 2.17 1.39
N THR A 309 65.00 1.68 0.13
CA THR A 309 65.10 2.16 -1.29
C THR A 309 64.39 1.07 -2.15
N SER A 310 63.63 1.31 -3.23
CA SER A 310 63.94 1.87 -4.59
C SER A 310 64.74 0.97 -5.55
N LYS A 311 64.04 0.39 -6.55
CA LYS A 311 64.41 0.11 -7.97
C LYS A 311 63.27 -0.71 -8.60
N THR A 312 62.62 -0.41 -9.73
CA THR A 312 63.00 0.28 -11.00
C THR A 312 63.78 -0.59 -11.98
N ILE A 313 63.06 -1.24 -12.90
CA ILE A 313 63.48 -1.48 -14.29
C ILE A 313 62.28 -1.25 -15.22
N GLU A 314 62.49 -0.36 -16.19
CA GLU A 314 61.77 -0.14 -17.44
C GLU A 314 62.87 0.04 -18.52
N PRO A 315 62.60 0.16 -19.84
CA PRO A 315 61.32 -0.01 -20.56
C PRO A 315 61.43 -0.96 -21.78
N GLN A 316 60.31 -1.20 -22.48
CA GLN A 316 60.27 -1.07 -23.94
C GLN A 316 58.84 -1.05 -24.51
N SER A 317 58.72 -0.44 -25.69
CA SER A 317 57.53 -0.23 -26.53
C SER A 317 57.99 -0.36 -28.01
N PRO A 318 57.13 -0.51 -29.04
CA PRO A 318 55.71 -0.11 -29.07
C PRO A 318 54.71 -1.04 -29.83
N ASP A 319 53.46 -0.57 -29.86
CA ASP A 319 52.55 -0.51 -31.03
C ASP A 319 51.24 -1.37 -31.05
N LYS A 320 50.23 -0.78 -31.72
CA LYS A 320 48.96 -1.33 -32.29
C LYS A 320 47.83 -1.90 -31.40
N THR A 321 46.90 -0.97 -31.13
CA THR A 321 45.44 -1.03 -31.40
C THR A 321 44.45 -1.83 -30.53
N GLN A 322 43.46 -1.05 -30.06
CA GLN A 322 42.03 -1.36 -29.82
C GLN A 322 41.59 -2.12 -28.54
N PRO A 323 40.37 -1.81 -28.01
CA PRO A 323 40.03 -2.04 -26.60
C PRO A 323 39.50 -3.44 -26.30
N LYS A 324 39.82 -3.94 -25.10
CA LYS A 324 39.27 -5.19 -24.56
C LYS A 324 37.77 -5.04 -24.25
N LYS A 325 36.95 -5.93 -24.81
CA LYS A 325 35.50 -5.97 -24.57
C LYS A 325 35.16 -6.17 -23.09
N SER A 326 34.05 -5.58 -22.67
CA SER A 326 33.42 -5.77 -21.37
C SER A 326 33.11 -7.25 -21.12
N LYS A 327 33.64 -7.80 -20.03
CA LYS A 327 33.31 -9.16 -19.57
C LYS A 327 32.05 -9.14 -18.70
N LEU A 328 30.93 -8.74 -19.30
CA LEU A 328 29.60 -8.90 -18.69
C LEU A 328 29.19 -10.38 -18.67
N LEU A 329 28.14 -10.70 -17.92
CA LEU A 329 27.75 -12.08 -17.58
C LEU A 329 27.48 -12.93 -18.83
N SER A 330 28.02 -14.15 -18.84
CA SER A 330 27.64 -15.19 -19.80
C SER A 330 26.26 -15.76 -19.43
N THR A 331 25.24 -15.43 -20.20
CA THR A 331 23.83 -15.76 -19.93
C THR A 331 23.52 -17.24 -20.11
N SER A 332 23.17 -17.95 -19.02
CA SER A 332 22.80 -19.38 -19.04
C SER A 332 21.29 -19.60 -19.22
N GLN A 333 20.63 -18.80 -20.06
CA GLN A 333 19.20 -18.85 -20.32
C GLN A 333 18.94 -18.78 -21.83
N GLY A 334 18.17 -19.72 -22.36
CA GLY A 334 18.12 -20.01 -23.81
C GLY A 334 17.29 -19.05 -24.68
N PHE A 335 16.88 -17.89 -24.16
CA PHE A 335 16.08 -16.89 -24.87
C PHE A 335 16.93 -15.64 -25.20
N PRO A 336 16.62 -14.88 -26.27
CA PRO A 336 17.41 -13.73 -26.69
C PRO A 336 17.33 -12.56 -25.68
N GLU A 337 18.41 -11.80 -25.54
CA GLU A 337 18.53 -10.73 -24.54
C GLU A 337 17.68 -9.48 -24.82
N ILE A 338 17.18 -9.32 -26.05
CA ILE A 338 16.41 -8.16 -26.53
C ILE A 338 15.13 -8.66 -27.22
N LEU A 339 13.98 -8.10 -26.83
CA LEU A 339 12.66 -8.37 -27.43
C LEU A 339 12.51 -7.69 -28.80
N GLY A 340 13.02 -6.48 -28.94
CA GLY A 340 12.98 -5.69 -30.16
C GLY A 340 13.48 -4.27 -29.93
N LYS A 341 13.26 -3.40 -30.91
CA LYS A 341 13.50 -1.96 -30.82
C LYS A 341 12.24 -1.20 -31.20
N ILE A 342 11.95 -0.10 -30.51
CA ILE A 342 10.86 0.82 -30.83
C ILE A 342 11.44 2.19 -31.20
N LYS A 343 10.88 2.83 -32.24
CA LYS A 343 11.16 4.24 -32.55
C LYS A 343 10.19 5.14 -31.80
N LEU A 344 10.72 6.07 -31.01
CA LEU A 344 9.90 7.01 -30.23
C LEU A 344 9.10 7.97 -31.12
N ARG A 345 7.84 8.22 -30.74
CA ARG A 345 6.93 9.20 -31.35
C ARG A 345 6.65 10.34 -30.35
N PRO A 346 6.13 11.51 -30.79
CA PRO A 346 5.76 12.59 -29.88
C PRO A 346 4.81 12.13 -28.77
N ASN A 347 4.96 12.70 -27.57
CA ASN A 347 4.22 12.34 -26.34
C ASN A 347 4.45 10.92 -25.78
N GLN A 348 5.30 10.09 -26.39
CA GLN A 348 5.75 8.84 -25.77
C GLN A 348 6.81 9.09 -24.67
N THR A 349 6.90 8.18 -23.71
CA THR A 349 7.87 8.23 -22.59
C THR A 349 8.44 6.84 -22.30
N LEU A 350 9.67 6.76 -21.77
CA LEU A 350 10.29 5.48 -21.40
C LEU A 350 9.46 4.72 -20.35
N SER A 351 8.86 5.44 -19.40
CA SER A 351 7.94 4.88 -18.40
C SER A 351 6.65 4.33 -19.03
N GLY A 352 6.11 5.01 -20.05
CA GLY A 352 4.99 4.54 -20.86
C GLY A 352 5.31 3.27 -21.64
N LEU A 353 6.45 3.21 -22.35
CA LEU A 353 6.91 2.00 -23.04
C LEU A 353 6.99 0.81 -22.08
N ILE A 354 7.64 1.00 -20.92
CA ILE A 354 7.77 -0.05 -19.90
C ILE A 354 6.40 -0.53 -19.41
N GLN A 355 5.47 0.38 -19.13
CA GLN A 355 4.14 0.02 -18.64
C GLN A 355 3.30 -0.72 -19.70
N THR A 356 3.38 -0.34 -20.97
CA THR A 356 2.65 -0.99 -22.06
C THR A 356 3.19 -2.39 -22.38
N ILE A 357 4.51 -2.60 -22.27
CA ILE A 357 5.18 -3.78 -22.81
C ILE A 357 5.45 -4.86 -21.74
N TYR A 358 5.82 -4.46 -20.51
CA TYR A 358 5.96 -5.38 -19.37
C TYR A 358 4.73 -5.37 -18.44
N GLY A 359 3.65 -4.68 -18.83
CA GLY A 359 2.40 -4.51 -18.07
C GLY A 359 2.51 -3.63 -16.81
N SER A 360 3.73 -3.34 -16.33
CA SER A 360 3.98 -2.59 -15.09
C SER A 360 5.33 -1.87 -15.11
N TYR A 361 5.35 -0.66 -14.53
CA TYR A 361 6.59 0.07 -14.29
C TYR A 361 7.28 -0.46 -13.03
N ASN A 362 8.57 -0.78 -13.16
CA ASN A 362 9.43 -1.27 -12.08
C ASN A 362 10.84 -0.72 -12.28
N SER A 363 11.52 -0.33 -11.19
CA SER A 363 12.92 0.12 -11.22
C SER A 363 13.87 -0.92 -11.86
N LYS A 364 13.56 -2.22 -11.76
CA LYS A 364 14.27 -3.28 -12.51
C LYS A 364 14.14 -3.10 -14.02
N HIS A 365 12.91 -2.93 -14.53
CA HIS A 365 12.66 -2.75 -15.96
C HIS A 365 13.32 -1.47 -16.49
N PHE A 366 13.20 -0.38 -15.73
CA PHE A 366 13.83 0.89 -16.07
C PHE A 366 15.37 0.80 -16.11
N LYS A 367 16.01 0.24 -15.06
CA LYS A 367 17.48 0.10 -15.06
C LYS A 367 17.97 -0.81 -16.17
N SER A 368 17.27 -1.91 -16.46
CA SER A 368 17.61 -2.81 -17.57
C SER A 368 17.40 -2.13 -18.94
N LEU A 369 16.38 -1.28 -19.11
CA LEU A 369 16.18 -0.51 -20.35
C LEU A 369 17.33 0.46 -20.58
N ILE A 370 17.75 1.22 -19.57
CA ILE A 370 18.90 2.15 -19.71
C ILE A 370 20.20 1.38 -19.98
N LEU A 371 20.43 0.23 -19.31
CA LEU A 371 21.58 -0.64 -19.61
C LEU A 371 21.56 -1.21 -21.04
N ALA A 372 20.38 -1.45 -21.62
CA ALA A 372 20.21 -1.86 -23.02
C ALA A 372 20.34 -0.69 -24.01
N ASN A 373 20.35 0.55 -23.54
CA ASN A 373 20.46 1.77 -24.35
C ASN A 373 21.52 2.74 -23.80
N PRO A 374 22.83 2.44 -23.90
CA PRO A 374 23.91 3.35 -23.47
C PRO A 374 24.07 4.64 -24.30
N HIS A 375 23.05 5.01 -25.07
CA HIS A 375 22.96 6.20 -25.91
C HIS A 375 21.81 7.13 -25.45
N ILE A 376 21.21 6.85 -24.30
CA ILE A 376 20.28 7.72 -23.58
C ILE A 376 21.08 8.31 -22.42
N ASP A 377 21.59 9.53 -22.58
CA ASP A 377 22.43 10.18 -21.58
C ASP A 377 21.61 10.66 -20.37
N ASP A 378 20.40 11.19 -20.61
CA ASP A 378 19.41 11.54 -19.58
C ASP A 378 18.12 10.72 -19.78
N PRO A 379 17.74 9.82 -18.85
CA PRO A 379 16.52 9.04 -18.94
C PRO A 379 15.20 9.83 -18.98
N ASP A 380 15.20 11.09 -18.55
CA ASP A 380 14.03 11.97 -18.56
C ASP A 380 13.96 12.85 -19.84
N ILE A 381 14.98 12.82 -20.71
CA ILE A 381 15.05 13.55 -21.99
C ILE A 381 15.40 12.59 -23.14
N VAL A 382 14.44 12.32 -24.03
CA VAL A 382 14.61 11.41 -25.18
C VAL A 382 14.09 12.02 -26.49
N ASP A 383 14.81 11.76 -27.58
CA ASP A 383 14.56 12.35 -28.89
C ASP A 383 13.44 11.64 -29.68
N ILE A 384 12.68 12.42 -30.45
CA ILE A 384 11.68 11.90 -31.37
C ILE A 384 12.38 11.13 -32.51
N GLY A 385 11.96 9.89 -32.75
CA GLY A 385 12.58 8.98 -33.70
C GLY A 385 13.73 8.13 -33.15
N GLN A 386 14.19 8.39 -31.91
CA GLN A 386 15.23 7.61 -31.24
C GLN A 386 14.81 6.13 -31.08
N SER A 387 15.78 5.22 -31.23
CA SER A 387 15.53 3.77 -31.35
C SER A 387 15.86 3.04 -30.05
N VAL A 388 14.85 2.87 -29.20
CA VAL A 388 14.96 2.26 -27.87
C VAL A 388 14.88 0.74 -27.97
N ALA A 389 15.97 0.05 -27.63
CA ALA A 389 16.02 -1.39 -27.49
C ALA A 389 15.39 -1.85 -26.17
N LEU A 390 14.59 -2.91 -26.21
CA LEU A 390 13.82 -3.37 -25.05
C LEU A 390 14.30 -4.76 -24.59
N PRO A 391 14.89 -4.88 -23.39
CA PRO A 391 15.48 -6.14 -22.91
C PRO A 391 14.43 -7.21 -22.61
N ALA A 392 14.81 -8.47 -22.80
CA ALA A 392 13.99 -9.63 -22.44
C ALA A 392 14.09 -9.93 -20.95
N ILE A 393 13.13 -9.43 -20.17
CA ILE A 393 13.07 -9.61 -18.71
C ILE A 393 11.90 -10.55 -18.40
N PRO A 394 12.14 -11.82 -17.99
CA PRO A 394 11.06 -12.74 -17.66
C PRO A 394 10.15 -12.20 -16.55
N ALA A 395 8.84 -12.34 -16.77
CA ALA A 395 7.81 -11.94 -15.82
C ALA A 395 7.55 -13.08 -14.82
N ASN A 396 7.71 -12.78 -13.52
CA ASN A 396 7.32 -13.71 -12.46
C ASN A 396 5.83 -13.48 -12.13
N PHE A 397 4.98 -14.43 -12.51
CA PHE A 397 3.54 -14.42 -12.21
C PHE A 397 3.12 -15.74 -11.52
N LYS A 398 1.94 -15.73 -10.89
CA LYS A 398 1.31 -16.95 -10.35
C LYS A 398 0.06 -17.24 -11.19
N PRO A 399 -0.06 -18.42 -11.83
CA PRO A 399 -1.27 -18.81 -12.54
C PRO A 399 -2.51 -18.74 -11.63
N LEU A 400 -3.65 -18.36 -12.21
CA LEU A 400 -4.92 -18.33 -11.47
C LEU A 400 -5.39 -19.76 -11.17
N SER A 401 -5.93 -19.98 -9.96
CA SER A 401 -6.49 -21.26 -9.52
C SER A 401 -7.84 -21.62 -10.17
N GLN A 402 -8.27 -20.86 -11.17
CA GLN A 402 -9.51 -21.03 -11.92
C GLN A 402 -9.20 -20.85 -13.41
N LYS A 403 -9.87 -21.61 -14.28
CA LYS A 403 -9.72 -21.45 -15.73
C LYS A 403 -10.22 -20.07 -16.16
N VAL A 404 -9.50 -19.44 -17.08
CA VAL A 404 -9.85 -18.14 -17.66
C VAL A 404 -9.68 -18.17 -19.17
N TRP A 405 -10.40 -17.28 -19.85
CA TRP A 405 -10.41 -17.14 -21.30
C TRP A 405 -9.97 -15.74 -21.70
N TRP A 406 -8.97 -15.64 -22.58
CA TRP A 406 -8.56 -14.38 -23.19
C TRP A 406 -9.06 -14.32 -24.63
N ILE A 407 -9.33 -13.10 -25.10
CA ILE A 407 -9.58 -12.84 -26.52
C ILE A 407 -8.27 -12.31 -27.11
N LYS A 408 -7.61 -13.14 -27.92
CA LYS A 408 -6.49 -12.77 -28.77
C LYS A 408 -7.02 -11.98 -29.95
N VAL A 409 -6.45 -10.81 -30.21
CA VAL A 409 -6.79 -9.90 -31.31
C VAL A 409 -5.80 -10.05 -32.47
N ALA A 410 -4.53 -10.26 -32.15
CA ALA A 410 -3.47 -10.51 -33.11
C ALA A 410 -2.32 -11.30 -32.47
N GLU A 411 -1.51 -11.96 -33.31
CA GLU A 411 -0.21 -12.51 -32.93
C GLU A 411 0.82 -12.01 -33.94
N ILE A 412 1.80 -11.26 -33.45
CA ILE A 412 2.70 -10.46 -34.28
C ILE A 412 4.16 -10.87 -33.97
N ASN A 413 5.02 -10.81 -34.98
CA ASN A 413 6.43 -11.21 -34.88
C ASN A 413 7.37 -10.01 -34.61
N ASN A 414 6.90 -8.77 -34.80
CA ASN A 414 7.67 -7.53 -34.63
C ASN A 414 7.10 -6.63 -33.51
N LEU A 415 7.96 -6.18 -32.61
CA LEU A 415 7.58 -5.33 -31.48
C LEU A 415 7.06 -3.95 -31.89
N GLN A 416 7.60 -3.33 -32.95
CA GLN A 416 7.11 -2.03 -33.44
C GLN A 416 5.68 -2.17 -33.97
N GLU A 417 5.43 -3.14 -34.84
CA GLU A 417 4.12 -3.44 -35.43
C GLU A 417 3.07 -3.73 -34.34
N ALA A 418 3.42 -4.54 -33.34
CA ALA A 418 2.54 -4.86 -32.23
C ALA A 418 2.26 -3.66 -31.30
N PHE A 419 3.19 -2.70 -31.19
CA PHE A 419 2.99 -1.45 -30.46
C PHE A 419 2.12 -0.47 -31.26
N GLU A 420 2.33 -0.36 -32.57
CA GLU A 420 1.55 0.50 -33.45
C GLU A 420 0.08 0.07 -33.55
N LEU A 421 -0.22 -1.24 -33.45
CA LEU A 421 -1.59 -1.74 -33.32
C LEU A 421 -2.25 -1.25 -32.02
N LEU A 422 -1.51 -1.14 -30.91
CA LEU A 422 -2.05 -0.60 -29.65
C LEU A 422 -2.33 0.91 -29.72
N GLU A 423 -1.50 1.67 -30.44
CA GLU A 423 -1.70 3.13 -30.61
C GLU A 423 -2.80 3.49 -31.62
N THR A 424 -3.06 2.62 -32.60
CA THR A 424 -4.09 2.85 -33.64
C THR A 424 -5.46 2.25 -33.28
N PHE A 425 -5.58 1.61 -32.12
CA PHE A 425 -6.83 1.04 -31.64
C PHE A 425 -7.77 2.13 -31.05
N PRO A 426 -9.08 2.15 -31.38
CA PRO A 426 -9.97 3.21 -30.92
C PRO A 426 -10.18 3.26 -29.39
N ASP A 427 -10.07 4.44 -28.79
CA ASP A 427 -10.31 4.67 -27.34
C ASP A 427 -11.72 4.28 -26.85
N ASN A 428 -12.69 4.21 -27.76
CA ASN A 428 -14.08 3.82 -27.46
C ASN A 428 -14.27 2.29 -27.31
N GLU A 429 -13.28 1.48 -27.68
CA GLU A 429 -13.35 0.02 -27.67
C GLU A 429 -12.70 -0.59 -26.39
N PRO A 430 -12.98 -1.86 -26.04
CA PRO A 430 -12.37 -2.51 -24.88
C PRO A 430 -10.83 -2.51 -24.96
N PRO A 431 -10.11 -1.90 -24.00
CA PRO A 431 -8.69 -1.62 -24.17
C PRO A 431 -7.85 -2.88 -24.33
N LEU A 432 -6.84 -2.79 -25.20
CA LEU A 432 -5.89 -3.86 -25.48
C LEU A 432 -4.71 -3.88 -24.49
N ARG A 433 -3.91 -4.94 -24.55
CA ARG A 433 -2.56 -5.02 -23.96
C ARG A 433 -1.67 -5.95 -24.77
N LEU A 434 -0.36 -5.74 -24.66
CA LEU A 434 0.66 -6.64 -25.19
C LEU A 434 0.93 -7.79 -24.21
N ILE A 435 1.23 -8.97 -24.75
CA ILE A 435 1.88 -10.07 -24.05
C ILE A 435 3.05 -10.54 -24.92
N PRO A 436 4.28 -10.05 -24.65
CA PRO A 436 5.48 -10.62 -25.23
C PRO A 436 5.81 -11.96 -24.56
N TYR A 437 6.12 -12.97 -25.35
CA TYR A 437 6.65 -14.25 -24.86
C TYR A 437 7.67 -14.83 -25.85
N TRP A 438 8.43 -15.82 -25.39
CA TRP A 438 9.36 -16.59 -26.20
C TRP A 438 9.12 -18.09 -26.00
N ASN A 439 9.30 -18.87 -27.06
CA ASN A 439 9.24 -20.33 -27.03
C ASN A 439 10.31 -20.87 -27.98
N SER A 440 11.00 -21.94 -27.56
CA SER A 440 12.15 -22.51 -28.27
C SER A 440 11.86 -22.93 -29.72
N ARG A 441 10.59 -23.22 -30.04
CA ARG A 441 10.14 -23.70 -31.36
C ARG A 441 9.71 -22.59 -32.32
N ILE A 442 9.33 -21.42 -31.81
CA ILE A 442 8.70 -20.33 -32.61
C ILE A 442 9.31 -18.94 -32.39
N GLY A 443 10.32 -18.80 -31.53
CA GLY A 443 11.02 -17.53 -31.29
C GLY A 443 10.26 -16.58 -30.36
N ILE A 444 10.53 -15.28 -30.49
CA ILE A 444 9.76 -14.23 -29.79
C ILE A 444 8.44 -14.02 -30.51
N LYS A 445 7.37 -13.87 -29.74
CA LYS A 445 6.01 -13.60 -30.20
C LYS A 445 5.37 -12.50 -29.37
N PHE A 446 4.53 -11.69 -30.02
CA PHE A 446 3.79 -10.59 -29.43
C PHE A 446 2.30 -10.83 -29.61
N THR A 447 1.66 -11.45 -28.61
CA THR A 447 0.20 -11.58 -28.62
C THR A 447 -0.44 -10.29 -28.15
N VAL A 448 -1.35 -9.73 -28.93
CA VAL A 448 -2.23 -8.66 -28.48
C VAL A 448 -3.55 -9.28 -28.01
N VAL A 449 -3.97 -8.95 -26.79
CA VAL A 449 -5.23 -9.44 -26.20
C VAL A 449 -6.05 -8.28 -25.64
N LEU A 450 -7.36 -8.50 -25.41
CA LEU A 450 -8.11 -7.61 -24.53
C LEU A 450 -7.48 -7.59 -23.12
N LYS A 451 -7.43 -6.41 -22.50
CA LYS A 451 -6.85 -6.17 -21.15
C LYS A 451 -7.65 -6.80 -20.00
N LYS A 452 -8.75 -7.48 -20.32
CA LYS A 452 -9.60 -8.26 -19.42
C LYS A 452 -9.74 -9.68 -19.97
N TYR A 453 -9.53 -10.68 -19.10
CA TYR A 453 -9.97 -12.06 -19.34
C TYR A 453 -11.37 -12.32 -18.78
N PHE A 454 -11.97 -13.43 -19.19
CA PHE A 454 -13.31 -13.87 -18.85
C PHE A 454 -13.26 -15.17 -18.04
N LEU A 455 -14.27 -15.41 -17.20
CA LEU A 455 -14.41 -16.63 -16.40
C LEU A 455 -15.34 -17.67 -17.06
N ASN A 456 -16.00 -17.29 -18.16
CA ASN A 456 -16.90 -18.12 -18.95
C ASN A 456 -16.54 -17.94 -20.43
N GLU A 457 -16.51 -19.03 -21.20
CA GLU A 457 -16.21 -18.97 -22.65
C GLU A 457 -17.26 -18.19 -23.44
N GLU A 458 -18.55 -18.40 -23.13
CA GLU A 458 -19.68 -17.69 -23.75
C GLU A 458 -19.57 -16.17 -23.63
N ALA A 459 -19.06 -15.69 -22.49
CA ALA A 459 -18.86 -14.25 -22.27
C ALA A 459 -17.69 -13.69 -23.10
N ALA A 460 -16.67 -14.51 -23.38
CA ALA A 460 -15.61 -14.15 -24.33
C ALA A 460 -16.14 -14.19 -25.78
N GLN A 461 -16.93 -15.19 -26.15
CA GLN A 461 -17.57 -15.27 -27.48
C GLN A 461 -18.52 -14.08 -27.73
N PHE A 462 -19.31 -13.68 -26.72
CA PHE A 462 -20.18 -12.52 -26.81
C PHE A 462 -19.38 -11.22 -26.98
N GLN A 463 -18.32 -11.02 -26.19
CA GLN A 463 -17.46 -9.85 -26.32
C GLN A 463 -16.74 -9.81 -27.68
N LEU A 464 -16.23 -10.94 -28.17
CA LEU A 464 -15.55 -11.04 -29.46
C LEU A 464 -16.50 -10.67 -30.61
N LYS A 465 -17.76 -11.14 -30.59
CA LYS A 465 -18.80 -10.75 -31.56
C LYS A 465 -19.19 -9.27 -31.50
N GLY A 466 -18.92 -8.61 -30.37
CA GLY A 466 -19.14 -7.17 -30.17
C GLY A 466 -17.99 -6.27 -30.62
N LEU A 467 -16.83 -6.82 -31.01
CA LEU A 467 -15.69 -6.05 -31.51
C LEU A 467 -15.84 -5.71 -33.02
N PRO A 468 -15.20 -4.63 -33.50
CA PRO A 468 -15.23 -4.23 -34.92
C PRO A 468 -14.86 -5.38 -35.88
N LEU A 469 -15.53 -5.44 -37.04
CA LEU A 469 -15.39 -6.53 -38.02
C LEU A 469 -13.94 -6.86 -38.44
N ALA A 470 -13.05 -5.87 -38.47
CA ALA A 470 -11.63 -6.05 -38.77
C ALA A 470 -10.87 -6.90 -37.72
N ILE A 471 -11.42 -7.00 -36.51
CA ILE A 471 -10.87 -7.72 -35.36
C ILE A 471 -11.70 -8.96 -35.03
N SER A 472 -13.03 -8.86 -35.02
CA SER A 472 -13.90 -10.01 -34.72
C SER A 472 -13.84 -11.13 -35.77
N SER A 473 -13.38 -10.84 -36.98
CA SER A 473 -13.07 -11.84 -38.02
C SER A 473 -11.70 -12.53 -37.89
N ARG A 474 -10.80 -12.02 -37.02
CA ARG A 474 -9.43 -12.53 -36.81
C ARG A 474 -9.15 -12.92 -35.37
N GLY A 475 -10.04 -12.57 -34.44
CA GLY A 475 -9.85 -12.79 -33.02
C GLY A 475 -10.11 -14.23 -32.62
N GLU A 476 -9.23 -14.77 -31.79
CA GLU A 476 -9.29 -16.15 -31.28
C GLU A 476 -9.54 -16.13 -29.77
N ILE A 477 -10.25 -17.14 -29.26
CA ILE A 477 -10.42 -17.33 -27.82
C ILE A 477 -9.43 -18.39 -27.35
N ILE A 478 -8.49 -17.99 -26.50
CA ILE A 478 -7.50 -18.88 -25.90
C ILE A 478 -7.87 -19.12 -24.42
N SER A 479 -7.75 -20.36 -23.95
CA SER A 479 -8.13 -20.76 -22.58
C SER A 479 -7.00 -21.44 -21.79
N SER A 480 -5.82 -21.49 -22.41
CA SER A 480 -4.54 -21.96 -21.88
C SER A 480 -3.43 -21.35 -22.74
N TRP A 481 -2.20 -21.34 -22.22
CA TRP A 481 -0.99 -21.07 -22.99
C TRP A 481 -0.11 -22.32 -23.01
N ASP A 482 0.86 -22.39 -23.93
CA ASP A 482 1.88 -23.45 -23.92
C ASP A 482 2.76 -23.33 -22.65
N VAL A 483 3.16 -24.47 -22.09
CA VAL A 483 3.94 -24.57 -20.85
C VAL A 483 5.41 -24.17 -21.10
N ASP A 484 5.89 -24.34 -22.33
CA ASP A 484 7.24 -23.95 -22.76
C ASP A 484 7.41 -22.42 -22.94
N ASN A 485 6.35 -21.62 -22.77
CA ASN A 485 6.37 -20.18 -22.99
C ASN A 485 7.04 -19.40 -21.84
N VAL A 486 8.18 -18.76 -22.13
CA VAL A 486 8.78 -17.74 -21.26
C VAL A 486 8.11 -16.40 -21.54
N PHE A 487 7.27 -15.92 -20.63
CA PHE A 487 6.60 -14.62 -20.76
C PHE A 487 7.46 -13.46 -20.24
N PHE A 488 7.31 -12.30 -20.87
CA PHE A 488 7.95 -11.04 -20.44
C PHE A 488 6.91 -10.00 -19.94
N ALA A 489 5.62 -10.31 -20.01
CA ALA A 489 4.55 -9.62 -19.30
C ALA A 489 3.56 -10.64 -18.71
N ASP A 490 2.96 -10.34 -17.56
CA ASP A 490 2.07 -11.26 -16.85
C ASP A 490 0.76 -11.54 -17.63
N PRO A 491 0.54 -12.78 -18.13
CA PRO A 491 -0.68 -13.11 -18.86
C PRO A 491 -1.94 -13.11 -17.96
N PHE A 492 -1.81 -13.12 -16.63
CA PHE A 492 -2.92 -13.06 -15.68
C PHE A 492 -3.18 -11.66 -15.09
N LEU A 493 -2.47 -10.62 -15.53
CA LEU A 493 -2.68 -9.23 -15.12
C LEU A 493 -3.96 -8.63 -15.74
N ALA A 494 -5.11 -8.82 -15.08
CA ALA A 494 -6.34 -8.11 -15.42
C ALA A 494 -6.25 -6.61 -15.07
N ALA A 495 -6.84 -5.76 -15.90
CA ALA A 495 -7.26 -4.44 -15.44
C ALA A 495 -8.32 -4.59 -14.32
N THR A 496 -7.95 -4.21 -13.10
CA THR A 496 -8.94 -3.75 -12.13
C THR A 496 -9.64 -2.53 -12.72
N SER A 497 -10.97 -2.58 -12.87
CA SER A 497 -11.74 -1.46 -13.40
C SER A 497 -11.56 -0.24 -12.50
N LYS A 498 -11.03 0.85 -13.05
CA LYS A 498 -11.09 2.18 -12.44
C LYS A 498 -12.49 2.77 -12.55
#